data_AF-A0A5E4R928-F1
#
_entry.id   AF-A0A5E4R928-F1
#
_cell.length_a   1.000
_cell.length_b   1.000
_cell.length_c   1.000
_cell.angle_alpha   90.00
_cell.angle_beta   90.00
_cell.angle_gamma   90.00
#
_symmetry.space_group_name_H-M   'P 1'
#
loop_
_entity.id
_entity.type
_entity.pdbx_description
1 polymer ?
#
loop_
_entity_poly.entity_id
_entity_poly.type
_entity_poly.pdbx_seq_one_letter_code
_entity_poly.pdbx_strand_id
1 'polypeptide(L)'
;MTPYQKNYSYASTMRILKPAWITGRCGVSTWSPLATAFNTRPTHRPIFDSLRVQTGLFNKPELTSYEGFYTLKEQAIDATDRLIDEATNNPTRPMVEIFDELSDTLCKVADLAEFVRIAHPDPHFASAAEDACISVSGVVEK
;
A
#
# COMPACT_ATOMS: atom_id res chain seq x y z
N MET A 1 61.86 55.31 -22.24
CA MET A 1 62.83 55.07 -23.32
C MET A 1 63.48 53.71 -23.04
N THR A 2 63.07 52.68 -23.78
CA THR A 2 63.68 51.34 -23.90
C THR A 2 65.14 51.47 -24.42
N PRO A 3 66.06 50.45 -24.41
CA PRO A 3 65.74 49.07 -24.80
C PRO A 3 66.68 47.88 -24.38
N TYR A 4 66.24 46.67 -24.76
CA TYR A 4 66.97 45.53 -25.39
C TYR A 4 68.13 44.78 -24.68
N GLN A 5 67.91 43.49 -24.34
CA GLN A 5 68.46 42.24 -24.95
C GLN A 5 69.59 41.61 -24.10
N LYS A 6 69.81 40.29 -23.94
CA LYS A 6 69.49 39.07 -24.72
C LYS A 6 69.60 37.81 -23.84
N ASN A 7 68.95 36.74 -24.33
CA ASN A 7 68.89 35.34 -23.90
C ASN A 7 70.24 34.63 -23.61
N TYR A 8 70.25 33.56 -22.79
CA TYR A 8 70.36 32.16 -23.23
C TYR A 8 70.58 31.12 -22.09
N SER A 9 69.97 29.95 -22.30
CA SER A 9 70.35 28.60 -21.81
C SER A 9 70.12 28.33 -20.31
N TYR A 10 69.53 27.23 -19.86
CA TYR A 10 69.80 25.85 -20.27
C TYR A 10 68.53 25.00 -20.29
N ALA A 11 68.43 24.20 -21.36
CA ALA A 11 67.53 23.09 -21.48
C ALA A 11 67.81 22.04 -20.38
N SER A 12 66.76 21.57 -19.71
CA SER A 12 66.77 20.26 -19.09
C SER A 12 65.42 19.61 -19.31
N THR A 13 65.35 18.87 -20.41
CA THR A 13 64.25 17.97 -20.75
C THR A 13 64.18 16.85 -19.73
N MET A 14 63.30 16.95 -18.73
CA MET A 14 62.91 15.79 -17.94
C MET A 14 61.93 14.97 -18.78
N ARG A 15 62.48 13.95 -19.46
CA ARG A 15 61.69 12.83 -20.01
C ARG A 15 61.04 12.14 -18.82
N ILE A 16 59.74 12.32 -18.66
CA ILE A 16 58.95 11.52 -17.72
C ILE A 16 58.97 10.08 -18.22
N LEU A 17 59.76 9.23 -17.57
CA LEU A 17 59.65 7.78 -17.70
C LEU A 17 58.26 7.40 -17.18
N LYS A 18 57.39 6.92 -18.08
CA LYS A 18 56.12 6.29 -17.69
C LYS A 18 56.44 4.93 -17.06
N PRO A 19 55.97 4.62 -15.85
CA PRO A 19 56.15 3.30 -15.26
C PRO A 19 55.41 2.24 -16.08
N ALA A 20 56.13 1.18 -16.44
CA ALA A 20 55.67 0.09 -17.31
C ALA A 20 54.77 -0.94 -16.57
N TRP A 21 53.82 -0.47 -15.75
CA TRP A 21 52.92 -1.35 -14.99
C TRP A 21 51.44 -0.95 -15.03
N ILE A 22 51.04 -0.04 -15.92
CA ILE A 22 49.61 0.23 -16.14
C ILE A 22 49.13 -0.58 -17.36
N THR A 23 49.14 -1.89 -17.20
CA THR A 23 48.29 -2.82 -17.95
C THR A 23 47.49 -3.64 -16.96
N GLY A 24 46.67 -2.95 -16.17
CA GLY A 24 45.57 -3.55 -15.43
C GLY A 24 44.30 -2.85 -15.87
N ARG A 25 43.45 -3.54 -16.64
CA ARG A 25 42.07 -3.07 -16.85
C ARG A 25 41.46 -2.89 -15.46
N CYS A 26 41.03 -1.67 -15.12
CA CYS A 26 40.06 -1.50 -14.06
C CYS A 26 38.78 -2.18 -14.56
N GLY A 27 38.57 -3.43 -14.12
CA GLY A 27 37.27 -4.07 -14.23
C GLY A 27 36.31 -3.20 -13.45
N VAL A 28 35.53 -2.38 -14.17
CA VAL A 28 34.31 -1.80 -13.64
C VAL A 28 33.56 -2.99 -13.05
N SER A 29 33.22 -2.94 -11.76
CA SER A 29 32.44 -3.98 -11.11
C SER A 29 31.18 -4.15 -11.94
N THR A 30 31.16 -5.17 -12.80
CA THR A 30 29.92 -5.64 -13.39
C THR A 30 29.12 -6.09 -12.19
N TRP A 31 28.12 -5.29 -11.83
CA TRP A 31 27.14 -5.68 -10.84
C TRP A 31 26.71 -7.10 -11.18
N SER A 32 26.64 -7.98 -10.18
CA SER A 32 26.10 -9.32 -10.43
C SER A 32 24.71 -9.17 -11.08
N PRO A 33 24.24 -10.15 -11.85
CA PRO A 33 22.90 -10.09 -12.43
C PRO A 33 21.82 -9.76 -11.39
N LEU A 34 21.98 -10.28 -10.17
CA LEU A 34 21.11 -9.97 -9.03
C LEU A 34 21.24 -8.52 -8.58
N ALA A 35 22.46 -8.04 -8.37
CA ALA A 35 22.67 -6.66 -7.92
C ALA A 35 22.22 -5.65 -8.99
N THR A 36 22.32 -6.00 -10.28
CA THR A 36 21.74 -5.23 -11.38
C THR A 36 20.22 -5.20 -11.28
N ALA A 37 19.56 -6.36 -11.10
CA ALA A 37 18.11 -6.44 -10.99
C ALA A 37 17.53 -5.64 -9.81
N PHE A 38 18.21 -5.61 -8.66
CA PHE A 38 17.75 -4.83 -7.50
C PHE A 38 17.94 -3.32 -7.66
N ASN A 39 18.91 -2.87 -8.47
CA ASN A 39 19.27 -1.45 -8.59
C ASN A 39 18.82 -0.81 -9.91
N THR A 40 18.23 -1.57 -10.84
CA THR A 40 17.58 -0.97 -12.01
C THR A 40 16.39 -0.13 -11.57
N ARG A 41 16.41 1.16 -11.90
CA ARG A 41 15.25 2.05 -11.76
C ARG A 41 14.12 1.49 -12.62
N PRO A 42 12.93 1.18 -12.06
CA PRO A 42 11.82 0.67 -12.86
C PRO A 42 11.46 1.68 -13.96
N THR A 43 11.66 1.30 -15.22
CA THR A 43 11.37 2.16 -16.39
C THR A 43 9.89 2.12 -16.78
N HIS A 44 9.16 1.10 -16.33
CA HIS A 44 7.73 0.97 -16.52
C HIS A 44 7.03 1.23 -15.18
N ARG A 45 6.10 2.19 -15.14
CA ARG A 45 5.12 2.24 -14.05
C ARG A 45 4.42 0.88 -14.01
N PRO A 46 4.31 0.20 -12.87
CA PRO A 46 3.70 -1.13 -12.86
C PRO A 46 2.29 -1.02 -13.48
N ILE A 47 1.90 -2.02 -14.28
CA ILE A 47 0.56 -2.12 -14.89
C ILE A 47 -0.56 -1.94 -13.83
N PHE A 48 -0.23 -2.18 -12.56
CA PHE A 48 -1.03 -1.86 -11.37
C PHE A 48 -1.58 -0.43 -11.31
N ASP A 49 -0.91 0.58 -11.88
CA ASP A 49 -1.44 1.95 -11.86
C ASP A 49 -2.68 2.12 -12.76
N SER A 50 -2.81 1.30 -13.81
CA SER A 50 -3.95 1.37 -14.76
C SER A 50 -5.07 0.38 -14.43
N LEU A 51 -4.86 -0.52 -13.46
CA LEU A 51 -5.83 -1.52 -12.97
C LEU A 51 -6.33 -1.22 -11.55
N ARG A 52 -5.91 -0.11 -10.94
CA ARG A 52 -6.53 0.44 -9.73
C ARG A 52 -7.93 0.95 -10.06
N VAL A 53 -8.89 0.03 -10.15
CA VAL A 53 -10.26 0.37 -9.76
C VAL A 53 -10.12 0.95 -8.35
N GLN A 54 -10.46 2.22 -8.15
CA GLN A 54 -10.53 2.79 -6.81
C GLN A 54 -11.64 2.05 -6.06
N THR A 55 -11.30 0.93 -5.45
CA THR A 55 -12.13 0.30 -4.44
C THR A 55 -11.92 1.07 -3.15
N GLY A 56 -12.97 1.24 -2.36
CA GLY A 56 -12.85 1.85 -1.03
C GLY A 56 -11.99 1.03 -0.07
N LEU A 57 -11.91 1.46 1.19
CA LEU A 57 -11.13 0.79 2.23
C LEU A 57 -11.45 -0.72 2.29
N PHE A 58 -10.42 -1.56 2.44
CA PHE A 58 -10.52 -3.03 2.49
C PHE A 58 -11.20 -3.68 1.26
N ASN A 59 -11.07 -3.04 0.10
CA ASN A 59 -11.74 -3.44 -1.14
C ASN A 59 -13.28 -3.40 -1.06
N LYS A 60 -13.84 -2.63 -0.12
CA LYS A 60 -15.29 -2.40 -0.05
C LYS A 60 -15.65 -1.19 -0.91
N PRO A 61 -16.51 -1.34 -1.94
CA PRO A 61 -16.88 -0.22 -2.82
C PRO A 61 -17.63 0.88 -2.06
N GLU A 62 -18.29 0.56 -0.95
CA GLU A 62 -18.99 1.53 -0.11
C GLU A 62 -18.01 2.49 0.58
N LEU A 63 -16.81 2.00 0.95
CA LEU A 63 -15.85 2.74 1.79
C LEU A 63 -14.92 3.66 0.97
N THR A 64 -15.44 4.31 -0.07
CA THR A 64 -14.73 5.39 -0.77
C THR A 64 -14.75 6.71 0.02
N SER A 65 -15.70 6.85 0.93
CA SER A 65 -15.86 7.97 1.87
C SER A 65 -16.38 7.46 3.22
N TYR A 66 -16.39 8.31 4.24
CA TYR A 66 -16.83 7.92 5.59
C TYR A 66 -18.33 7.56 5.62
N GLU A 67 -19.14 8.12 4.72
CA GLU A 67 -20.56 7.82 4.59
C GLU A 67 -20.82 6.35 4.21
N GLY A 68 -19.83 5.67 3.63
CA GLY A 68 -19.89 4.24 3.33
C GLY A 68 -20.19 3.36 4.54
N PHE A 69 -19.82 3.80 5.74
CA PHE A 69 -20.15 3.09 6.99
C PHE A 69 -21.67 3.04 7.25
N TYR A 70 -22.42 4.08 6.85
CA TYR A 70 -23.87 4.06 6.94
C TYR A 70 -24.47 3.00 6.01
N THR A 71 -23.94 2.87 4.79
CA THR A 71 -24.39 1.82 3.87
C THR A 71 -24.04 0.43 4.39
N LEU A 72 -22.82 0.23 4.92
CA LEU A 72 -22.40 -1.06 5.46
C LEU A 72 -23.22 -1.51 6.67
N LYS A 73 -23.54 -0.59 7.59
CA LYS A 73 -24.35 -0.94 8.76
C LYS A 73 -25.77 -1.34 8.36
N GLU A 74 -26.41 -0.59 7.46
CA GLU A 74 -27.78 -0.89 7.00
C GLU A 74 -27.82 -2.23 6.26
N GLN A 75 -26.84 -2.50 5.39
CA GLN A 75 -26.72 -3.80 4.71
C GLN A 75 -26.56 -4.97 5.70
N ALA A 76 -25.79 -4.79 6.77
CA ALA A 76 -25.60 -5.83 7.78
C ALA A 76 -26.88 -6.05 8.60
N ILE A 77 -27.59 -4.98 8.97
CA ILE A 77 -28.88 -5.04 9.68
C ILE A 77 -29.92 -5.76 8.81
N ASP A 78 -30.09 -5.34 7.56
CA ASP A 78 -31.03 -5.96 6.61
C ASP A 78 -30.73 -7.44 6.39
N ALA A 79 -29.44 -7.80 6.25
CA ALA A 79 -29.03 -9.20 6.10
C ALA A 79 -29.33 -10.01 7.37
N THR A 80 -29.08 -9.43 8.55
CA THR A 80 -29.37 -10.07 9.83
C THR A 80 -30.86 -10.31 10.02
N ASP A 81 -31.70 -9.31 9.73
CA ASP A 81 -33.15 -9.45 9.85
C ASP A 81 -33.68 -10.55 8.89
N ARG A 82 -33.11 -10.68 7.68
CA ARG A 82 -33.44 -11.79 6.76
C ARG A 82 -33.00 -13.15 7.28
N LEU A 83 -31.82 -13.26 7.88
CA LEU A 83 -31.32 -14.51 8.45
C LEU A 83 -32.13 -14.93 9.68
N ILE A 84 -32.58 -13.97 10.49
CA ILE A 84 -33.50 -14.21 11.61
C ILE A 84 -34.86 -14.70 11.09
N ASP A 85 -35.40 -14.08 10.04
CA ASP A 85 -36.64 -14.53 9.40
C ASP A 85 -36.51 -15.97 8.86
N GLU A 86 -35.40 -16.28 8.17
CA GLU A 86 -35.09 -17.64 7.72
C GLU A 86 -35.04 -18.62 8.89
N ALA A 87 -34.30 -18.28 9.95
CA ALA A 87 -34.14 -19.12 11.14
C ALA A 87 -35.47 -19.44 11.85
N THR A 88 -36.36 -18.46 11.91
CA THR A 88 -37.58 -18.51 12.75
C THR A 88 -38.78 -19.04 12.00
N ASN A 89 -38.96 -18.68 10.73
CA ASN A 89 -40.17 -18.96 9.99
C ASN A 89 -40.04 -20.14 9.02
N ASN A 90 -38.91 -20.27 8.31
CA ASN A 90 -38.75 -21.31 7.29
C ASN A 90 -37.28 -21.69 7.06
N PRO A 91 -36.63 -22.36 8.02
CA PRO A 91 -35.23 -22.73 7.87
C PRO A 91 -35.07 -23.77 6.75
N THR A 92 -34.44 -23.36 5.64
CA THR A 92 -34.21 -24.22 4.48
C THR A 92 -32.95 -25.07 4.59
N ARG A 93 -32.06 -24.70 5.53
CA ARG A 93 -30.77 -25.32 5.79
C ARG A 93 -30.55 -25.51 7.29
N PRO A 94 -29.51 -26.27 7.71
CA PRO A 94 -29.22 -26.49 9.12
C PRO A 94 -29.07 -25.18 9.91
N MET A 95 -29.65 -25.14 11.11
CA MET A 95 -29.64 -23.96 11.98
C MET A 95 -28.21 -23.43 12.25
N VAL A 96 -27.23 -24.34 12.34
CA VAL A 96 -25.81 -23.97 12.53
C VAL A 96 -25.26 -23.15 11.37
N GLU A 97 -25.68 -23.40 10.13
CA GLU A 97 -25.23 -22.64 8.96
C GLU A 97 -25.83 -21.22 8.95
N ILE A 98 -27.09 -21.09 9.39
CA ILE A 98 -27.75 -19.78 9.50
C ILE A 98 -27.06 -18.94 10.59
N PHE A 99 -26.77 -19.54 11.75
CA PHE A 99 -26.04 -18.85 12.82
C PHE A 99 -24.60 -18.49 12.44
N ASP A 100 -23.91 -19.37 11.72
CA ASP A 100 -22.57 -19.09 11.21
C ASP A 100 -22.61 -17.86 10.31
N GLU A 101 -23.51 -17.83 9.31
CA GLU A 101 -23.66 -16.69 8.40
C GLU A 101 -24.11 -15.39 9.10
N LEU A 102 -24.98 -15.50 10.10
CA LEU A 102 -25.41 -14.36 10.91
C LEU A 102 -24.22 -13.78 11.66
N SER A 103 -23.43 -14.63 12.33
CA SER A 103 -22.25 -14.18 13.06
C SER A 103 -21.20 -13.58 12.12
N ASP A 104 -20.99 -14.19 10.96
CA ASP A 104 -20.08 -13.71 9.91
C ASP A 104 -20.48 -12.33 9.39
N THR A 105 -21.77 -12.11 9.17
CA THR A 105 -22.33 -10.84 8.70
C THR A 105 -22.03 -9.71 9.68
N LEU A 106 -22.26 -9.96 10.97
CA LEU A 106 -22.05 -8.97 12.03
C LEU A 106 -20.55 -8.75 12.32
N CYS A 107 -19.77 -9.81 12.52
CA CYS A 107 -18.35 -9.72 12.87
C CYS A 107 -17.53 -9.04 11.77
N LYS A 108 -17.81 -9.29 10.49
CA LYS A 108 -17.10 -8.63 9.37
C LYS A 108 -17.24 -7.11 9.40
N VAL A 109 -18.41 -6.59 9.77
CA VAL A 109 -18.61 -5.14 9.87
C VAL A 109 -18.06 -4.60 11.18
N ALA A 110 -18.28 -5.29 12.29
CA ALA A 110 -17.79 -4.90 13.61
C ALA A 110 -16.25 -4.79 13.64
N ASP A 111 -15.54 -5.83 13.22
CA ASP A 111 -14.07 -5.86 13.25
C ASP A 111 -13.46 -4.80 12.32
N LEU A 112 -14.05 -4.62 11.14
CA LEU A 112 -13.61 -3.61 10.18
C LEU A 112 -13.83 -2.20 10.74
N ALA A 113 -15.00 -1.95 11.31
CA ALA A 113 -15.36 -0.65 11.87
C ALA A 113 -14.48 -0.32 13.09
N GLU A 114 -14.26 -1.29 13.98
CA GLU A 114 -13.39 -1.12 15.15
C GLU A 114 -11.95 -0.82 14.74
N PHE A 115 -11.43 -1.50 13.71
CA PHE A 115 -10.10 -1.19 13.19
C PHE A 115 -10.04 0.23 12.60
N VAL A 116 -11.01 0.65 11.80
CA VAL A 116 -11.03 2.00 11.21
C VAL A 116 -11.15 3.07 12.30
N ARG A 117 -11.97 2.83 13.31
CA ARG A 117 -12.15 3.72 14.47
C ARG A 117 -10.82 4.02 15.17
N ILE A 118 -9.95 3.02 15.30
CA ILE A 118 -8.65 3.15 15.97
C ILE A 118 -7.55 3.66 15.02
N ALA A 119 -7.53 3.18 13.78
CA ALA A 119 -6.37 3.34 12.90
C ALA A 119 -6.47 4.50 11.90
N HIS A 120 -7.67 5.01 11.61
CA HIS A 120 -7.84 6.02 10.56
C HIS A 120 -7.47 7.43 11.06
N PRO A 121 -6.63 8.18 10.32
CA PRO A 121 -6.18 9.51 10.75
C PRO A 121 -7.25 10.59 10.63
N ASP A 122 -8.25 10.40 9.76
CA ASP A 122 -9.37 11.33 9.61
C ASP A 122 -10.47 11.03 10.65
N PRO A 123 -10.84 11.99 11.52
CA PRO A 123 -11.86 11.81 12.54
C PRO A 123 -13.27 11.52 11.98
N HIS A 124 -13.60 11.91 10.74
CA HIS A 124 -14.91 11.60 10.16
C HIS A 124 -15.08 10.10 9.92
N PHE A 125 -14.03 9.45 9.43
CA PHE A 125 -14.01 7.98 9.29
C PHE A 125 -14.09 7.30 10.65
N ALA A 126 -13.34 7.80 11.65
CA ALA A 126 -13.37 7.21 12.99
C ALA A 126 -14.77 7.31 13.62
N SER A 127 -15.42 8.48 13.52
CA SER A 127 -16.78 8.70 14.04
C SER A 127 -17.84 7.87 13.30
N ALA A 128 -17.77 7.79 11.97
CA ALA A 128 -18.71 6.98 11.19
C ALA A 128 -18.52 5.48 11.46
N ALA A 129 -17.28 5.04 11.64
CA ALA A 129 -16.98 3.66 12.00
C ALA A 129 -17.43 3.33 13.44
N GLU A 130 -17.28 4.25 14.39
CA GLU A 130 -17.81 4.10 15.75
C GLU A 130 -19.33 3.92 15.75
N ASP A 131 -20.06 4.77 15.03
CA ASP A 131 -21.52 4.66 14.89
C ASP A 131 -21.94 3.30 14.29
N ALA A 132 -21.25 2.85 13.24
CA ALA A 132 -21.50 1.55 12.63
C ALA A 132 -21.21 0.40 13.61
N CYS A 133 -20.10 0.45 14.35
CA CYS A 133 -19.74 -0.56 15.34
C CYS A 133 -20.79 -0.65 16.44
N ILE A 134 -21.19 0.48 17.04
CA ILE A 134 -22.21 0.51 18.10
C ILE A 134 -23.55 -0.02 17.58
N SER A 135 -23.96 0.41 16.39
CA SER A 135 -25.22 -0.02 15.78
C SER A 135 -25.24 -1.53 15.55
N VAL A 136 -24.19 -2.09 14.94
CA VAL A 136 -24.07 -3.53 14.67
C VAL A 136 -23.97 -4.34 15.96
N SER A 137 -23.23 -3.86 16.97
CA SER A 137 -23.19 -4.50 18.28
C SER A 137 -24.56 -4.52 18.95
N GLY A 138 -25.37 -3.46 18.83
CA GLY A 138 -26.72 -3.42 19.40
C GLY A 138 -27.71 -4.41 18.76
N VAL A 139 -27.45 -4.86 17.53
CA VAL A 139 -28.32 -5.85 16.84
C VAL A 139 -28.36 -7.18 17.57
N VAL A 140 -27.28 -7.57 18.24
CA VAL A 140 -27.21 -8.86 18.97
C VAL A 140 -28.11 -8.91 20.21
N GLU A 141 -28.61 -7.76 20.66
CA GLU A 141 -29.48 -7.62 21.84
C GLU A 141 -30.97 -7.60 21.49
N LYS A 142 -31.33 -7.68 20.19
CA LYS A 142 -32.72 -7.81 19.73
C LYS A 142 -33.30 -9.18 20.10
#